data_AF-A0A251U891-F1
#
_entry.id   AF-A0A251U891-F1
#
_cell.length_a   1.000
_cell.length_b   1.000
_cell.length_c   1.000
_cell.angle_alpha   90.00
_cell.angle_beta   90.00
_cell.angle_gamma   90.00
#
_symmetry.space_group_name_H-M   'P 1'
#
loop_
_entity.id
_entity.type
_entity.pdbx_description
1 polymer ?
#
loop_
_entity_poly.entity_id
_entity_poly.type
_entity_poly.pdbx_seq_one_letter_code
_entity_poly.pdbx_strand_id
1 'polypeptide(L)'
;MAEEMNIPWVAYWSAGTCFLAAHFYTDLIRQKTGPDDEITDLIPGLKVVLLGDLPSEVVFGDLQSPCAIMLHKMGRNLSRASAVPVNSFQELDPDLAKNLSSKLNNFVHIGPSNLKFFTLI
;
A
#
# COMPACT_ATOMS: atom_id res chain seq x y z
N MET A 1 2.64 3.74 -20.14
CA MET A 1 2.30 5.17 -20.26
C MET A 1 3.41 6.11 -19.81
N ALA A 2 3.66 6.34 -18.51
CA ALA A 2 4.66 7.34 -18.08
C ALA A 2 6.09 7.04 -18.60
N GLU A 3 6.50 5.77 -18.56
CA GLU A 3 7.76 5.30 -19.14
C GLU A 3 7.84 5.51 -20.66
N GLU A 4 6.78 5.18 -21.41
CA GLU A 4 6.69 5.40 -22.87
C GLU A 4 6.76 6.88 -23.24
N MET A 5 6.22 7.74 -22.39
CA MET A 5 6.21 9.20 -22.56
C MET A 5 7.46 9.89 -21.99
N ASN A 6 8.37 9.13 -21.35
CA ASN A 6 9.55 9.66 -20.65
C ASN A 6 9.22 10.76 -19.63
N ILE A 7 8.14 10.57 -18.85
CA ILE A 7 7.70 11.49 -17.80
C ILE A 7 7.65 10.80 -16.43
N PRO A 8 7.78 11.54 -15.31
CA PRO A 8 7.64 10.96 -13.98
C PRO A 8 6.21 10.47 -13.72
N TRP A 9 6.09 9.30 -13.11
CA TRP A 9 4.81 8.77 -12.64
C TRP A 9 4.63 9.08 -11.15
N VAL A 10 3.60 9.85 -10.82
CA VAL A 10 3.18 10.10 -9.44
C VAL A 10 1.95 9.24 -9.14
N ALA A 11 2.07 8.31 -8.21
CA ALA A 11 1.01 7.35 -7.88
C ALA A 11 0.30 7.77 -6.58
N TYR A 12 -0.84 8.45 -6.71
CA TYR A 12 -1.62 8.86 -5.55
C TYR A 12 -2.47 7.70 -4.99
N TRP A 13 -2.37 7.47 -3.68
CA TRP A 13 -3.21 6.51 -2.96
C TRP A 13 -4.20 7.24 -2.03
N SER A 14 -5.49 7.07 -2.31
CA SER A 14 -6.57 7.80 -1.65
C SER A 14 -7.05 7.17 -0.34
N ALA A 15 -6.79 5.88 -0.13
CA ALA A 15 -7.23 5.12 1.03
C ALA A 15 -6.15 5.05 2.11
N GLY A 16 -6.40 4.26 3.17
CA GLY A 16 -5.46 4.07 4.27
C GLY A 16 -4.15 3.42 3.84
N THR A 17 -3.06 3.76 4.54
CA THR A 17 -1.71 3.21 4.31
C THR A 17 -1.60 1.72 4.64
N CYS A 18 -2.41 1.22 5.57
CA CYS A 18 -2.52 -0.23 5.86
C CYS A 18 -3.05 -1.02 4.65
N PHE A 19 -4.06 -0.51 3.93
CA PHE A 19 -4.57 -1.13 2.69
C PHE A 19 -3.52 -1.08 1.57
N LEU A 20 -2.82 0.05 1.43
CA LEU A 20 -1.71 0.16 0.48
C LEU A 20 -0.66 -0.91 0.75
N ALA A 21 -0.29 -1.10 2.02
CA ALA A 21 0.69 -2.07 2.43
C ALA A 21 0.24 -3.51 2.15
N ALA A 22 -1.04 -3.83 2.40
CA ALA A 22 -1.60 -5.14 2.09
C ALA A 22 -1.48 -5.47 0.59
N HIS A 23 -1.79 -4.51 -0.29
CA HIS A 23 -1.64 -4.71 -1.73
C HIS A 23 -0.18 -4.72 -2.19
N PHE A 24 0.67 -3.86 -1.61
CA PHE A 24 2.11 -3.82 -1.90
C PHE A 24 2.81 -5.13 -1.53
N TYR A 25 2.44 -5.72 -0.39
CA TYR A 25 2.98 -6.98 0.12
C TYR A 25 2.19 -8.23 -0.29
N THR A 26 1.30 -8.14 -1.28
CA THR A 26 0.44 -9.28 -1.70
C THR A 26 1.24 -10.56 -1.92
N ASP A 27 2.39 -10.49 -2.60
CA ASP A 27 3.23 -11.67 -2.88
C ASP A 27 3.82 -12.26 -1.59
N LEU A 28 4.31 -11.43 -0.67
CA LEU A 28 4.84 -11.85 0.63
C LEU A 28 3.74 -12.48 1.49
N ILE A 29 2.56 -11.87 1.52
CA ILE A 29 1.42 -12.37 2.27
C ILE A 29 1.02 -13.75 1.74
N ARG A 30 0.84 -13.89 0.43
CA ARG A 30 0.50 -15.18 -0.21
C ARG A 30 1.55 -16.26 0.03
N GLN A 31 2.82 -15.89 0.09
CA GLN A 31 3.91 -16.81 0.42
C GLN A 31 3.79 -17.32 1.86
N LYS A 32 3.50 -16.43 2.83
CA LYS A 32 3.37 -16.77 4.25
C LYS A 32 2.08 -17.51 4.60
N THR A 33 1.03 -17.36 3.80
CA THR A 33 -0.26 -18.03 4.04
C THR A 33 -0.35 -19.40 3.37
N GLY A 34 0.79 -19.97 2.99
CA GLY A 34 0.88 -21.32 2.44
C GLY A 34 0.57 -22.41 3.49
N PRO A 35 0.52 -23.69 3.06
CA PRO A 35 -0.03 -24.79 3.86
C PRO A 35 0.66 -25.09 5.21
N ASP A 36 1.88 -24.61 5.46
CA ASP A 36 2.71 -25.10 6.57
C ASP A 36 3.15 -24.03 7.61
N ASP A 37 2.72 -22.77 7.53
CA ASP A 37 3.34 -21.70 8.31
C ASP A 37 2.48 -21.07 9.43
N GLU A 38 3.17 -20.74 10.53
CA GLU A 38 2.68 -19.90 11.63
C GLU A 38 2.42 -18.47 11.10
N ILE A 39 1.14 -18.10 10.99
CA ILE A 39 0.70 -16.82 10.42
C ILE A 39 1.03 -15.67 11.37
N THR A 40 2.24 -15.13 11.26
CA THR A 40 2.69 -13.96 12.01
C THR A 40 3.35 -12.94 11.08
N ASP A 41 3.21 -11.66 11.45
CA ASP A 41 3.86 -10.52 10.79
C ASP A 41 3.64 -10.47 9.26
N LEU A 42 2.37 -10.58 8.84
CA LEU A 42 1.98 -10.56 7.43
C LEU A 42 2.40 -9.27 6.71
N ILE A 43 2.32 -8.13 7.42
CA ILE A 43 2.64 -6.80 6.88
C ILE A 43 3.75 -6.17 7.73
N PRO A 44 4.98 -6.04 7.20
CA PRO A 44 6.07 -5.39 7.91
C PRO A 44 5.72 -3.96 8.35
N GLY A 45 5.96 -3.66 9.63
CA GLY A 45 5.68 -2.33 10.22
C GLY A 45 4.24 -2.14 10.69
N LEU A 46 3.37 -3.12 10.50
CA LEU A 46 2.04 -3.12 11.12
C LEU A 46 2.00 -4.18 12.23
N LYS A 47 1.40 -3.84 13.38
CA LYS A 47 1.16 -4.83 14.45
C LYS A 47 0.23 -5.94 13.94
N VAL A 48 0.23 -7.07 14.64
CA VAL A 48 -0.52 -8.31 14.32
C VAL A 48 -1.77 -8.04 13.48
N VAL A 49 -1.67 -8.35 12.19
CA VAL A 49 -2.78 -8.32 11.23
C VAL A 49 -3.35 -9.71 11.17
N LEU A 50 -4.63 -9.89 11.52
CA LEU A 50 -5.27 -11.18 11.36
C LEU A 50 -5.49 -11.44 9.88
N LEU A 51 -5.44 -12.70 9.48
CA LEU A 51 -5.68 -13.07 8.09
C LEU A 51 -7.04 -12.51 7.61
N GLY A 52 -8.08 -12.62 8.44
CA GLY A 52 -9.44 -12.12 8.15
C GLY A 52 -9.58 -10.60 8.03
N ASP A 53 -8.58 -9.82 8.45
CA ASP A 53 -8.58 -8.36 8.33
C ASP A 53 -8.03 -7.90 6.97
N LEU A 54 -7.45 -8.81 6.17
CA LEU A 54 -6.91 -8.47 4.86
C LEU A 54 -8.03 -8.18 3.85
N PRO A 55 -7.81 -7.23 2.92
CA PRO A 55 -8.71 -7.04 1.79
C PRO A 55 -8.89 -8.35 1.02
N SER A 56 -10.11 -8.60 0.54
CA SER A 56 -10.44 -9.87 -0.12
C SER A 56 -9.51 -10.13 -1.31
N GLU A 57 -9.12 -9.10 -2.05
CA GLU A 57 -8.28 -9.16 -3.23
C GLU A 57 -6.84 -9.67 -2.97
N VAL A 58 -6.43 -9.79 -1.71
CA VAL A 58 -5.07 -10.25 -1.34
C VAL A 58 -5.01 -11.78 -1.28
N VAL A 59 -5.80 -12.41 -0.43
CA VAL A 59 -5.76 -13.87 -0.18
C VAL A 59 -7.11 -14.58 -0.28
N PHE A 60 -8.23 -13.86 -0.27
CA PHE A 60 -9.58 -14.44 -0.27
C PHE A 60 -10.34 -14.13 -1.56
N GLY A 61 -11.62 -14.55 -1.63
CA GLY A 61 -12.51 -14.19 -2.73
C GLY A 61 -12.02 -14.64 -4.12
N ASP A 62 -12.45 -13.91 -5.16
CA ASP A 62 -12.04 -14.16 -6.54
C ASP A 62 -10.77 -13.38 -6.90
N LEU A 63 -9.61 -14.04 -6.74
CA LEU A 63 -8.30 -13.50 -7.07
C LEU A 63 -8.07 -13.33 -8.59
N GLN A 64 -8.96 -13.86 -9.43
CA GLN A 64 -8.95 -13.64 -10.88
C GLN A 64 -9.87 -12.51 -11.31
N SER A 65 -10.58 -11.87 -10.37
CA SER A 65 -11.39 -10.70 -10.67
C SER A 65 -10.54 -9.55 -11.23
N PRO A 66 -11.07 -8.72 -12.14
CA PRO A 66 -10.33 -7.59 -12.70
C PRO A 66 -9.75 -6.65 -11.63
N CYS A 67 -10.50 -6.43 -10.53
CA CYS A 67 -10.06 -5.60 -9.40
C CYS A 67 -8.84 -6.23 -8.68
N ALA A 68 -8.89 -7.53 -8.38
CA ALA A 68 -7.78 -8.21 -7.71
C ALA A 68 -6.52 -8.23 -8.57
N ILE A 69 -6.66 -8.51 -9.87
CA ILE A 69 -5.55 -8.46 -10.82
C ILE A 69 -4.97 -7.04 -10.91
N MET A 70 -5.83 -6.02 -10.98
CA MET A 70 -5.42 -4.62 -11.02
C MET A 70 -4.63 -4.22 -9.77
N LEU A 71 -5.14 -4.51 -8.57
CA LEU A 71 -4.50 -4.16 -7.30
C LEU A 71 -3.18 -4.93 -7.08
N HIS A 72 -3.13 -6.20 -7.46
CA HIS A 72 -1.88 -6.97 -7.42
C HIS A 72 -0.82 -6.41 -8.38
N LYS A 73 -1.21 -6.05 -9.62
CA LYS A 73 -0.31 -5.37 -10.57
C LYS A 73 0.13 -4.00 -10.06
N MET A 74 -0.76 -3.24 -9.43
CA MET A 74 -0.43 -1.97 -8.80
C MET A 74 0.66 -2.18 -7.73
N GLY A 75 0.47 -3.12 -6.80
CA GLY A 75 1.42 -3.41 -5.73
C GLY A 75 2.82 -3.70 -6.25
N ARG A 76 2.92 -4.54 -7.29
CA ARG A 76 4.21 -4.90 -7.91
C ARG A 76 4.90 -3.77 -8.67
N ASN A 77 4.16 -2.78 -9.14
CA ASN A 77 4.73 -1.67 -9.91
C ASN A 77 4.94 -0.40 -9.09
N LEU A 78 4.35 -0.30 -7.90
CA LEU A 78 4.34 0.94 -7.12
C LEU A 78 5.73 1.48 -6.78
N SER A 79 6.72 0.61 -6.54
CA SER A 79 8.12 1.00 -6.30
C SER A 79 8.80 1.69 -7.49
N ARG A 80 8.22 1.59 -8.70
CA ARG A 80 8.68 2.28 -9.91
C ARG A 80 8.16 3.71 -10.01
N ALA A 81 7.18 4.11 -9.19
CA ALA A 81 6.68 5.48 -9.17
C ALA A 81 7.79 6.44 -8.71
N SER A 82 7.80 7.66 -9.25
CA SER A 82 8.72 8.73 -8.84
C SER A 82 8.33 9.34 -7.51
N ALA A 83 7.05 9.29 -7.16
CA ALA A 83 6.51 9.65 -5.86
C ALA A 83 5.21 8.91 -5.57
N VAL A 84 4.95 8.65 -4.30
CA VAL A 84 3.72 8.01 -3.81
C VAL A 84 3.09 8.88 -2.72
N PRO A 85 2.31 9.91 -3.10
CA PRO A 85 1.53 10.68 -2.15
C PRO A 85 0.36 9.85 -1.61
N VAL A 86 0.16 9.89 -0.30
CA VAL A 86 -0.92 9.17 0.38
C VAL A 86 -1.82 10.13 1.16
N ASN A 87 -3.12 9.85 1.16
CA ASN A 87 -4.10 10.57 1.98
C ASN A 87 -4.10 10.08 3.44
N SER A 88 -2.97 10.25 4.11
CA SER A 88 -2.75 9.89 5.51
C SER A 88 -1.74 10.87 6.13
N PHE A 89 -1.40 10.67 7.39
CA PHE A 89 -0.35 11.40 8.14
C PHE A 89 0.64 10.38 8.73
N GLN A 90 1.89 10.80 8.94
CA GLN A 90 3.01 9.88 9.25
C GLN A 90 2.89 9.25 10.64
N GLU A 91 2.32 9.99 11.59
CA GLU A 91 2.22 9.61 13.00
C GLU A 91 1.15 8.54 13.26
N LEU A 92 0.30 8.23 12.28
CA LEU A 92 -0.78 7.24 12.44
C LEU A 92 -0.20 5.84 12.74
N ASP A 93 0.78 5.42 11.94
CA ASP A 93 1.48 4.14 12.07
C ASP A 93 2.98 4.35 11.75
N PRO A 94 3.79 4.83 12.71
CA PRO A 94 5.17 5.26 12.43
C PRO A 94 6.07 4.15 11.86
N ASP A 95 5.90 2.92 12.35
CA ASP A 95 6.68 1.76 11.89
C ASP A 95 6.32 1.37 10.46
N LEU A 96 5.03 1.41 10.11
CA LEU A 96 4.54 1.15 8.76
C LEU A 96 5.00 2.25 7.81
N ALA A 97 4.89 3.52 8.22
CA ALA A 97 5.35 4.66 7.44
C ALA A 97 6.85 4.54 7.17
N LYS A 98 7.66 4.25 8.18
CA LYS A 98 9.10 4.01 8.04
C LYS A 98 9.40 2.84 7.10
N ASN A 99 8.64 1.75 7.21
CA ASN A 99 8.80 0.59 6.37
C ASN A 99 8.54 0.92 4.90
N LEU A 100 7.38 1.51 4.57
CA LEU A 100 7.01 1.88 3.21
C LEU A 100 7.95 2.94 2.62
N SER A 101 8.36 3.94 3.40
CA SER A 101 9.35 4.94 2.99
C SER A 101 10.70 4.35 2.62
N SER A 102 11.06 3.19 3.19
CA SER A 102 12.30 2.48 2.82
C SER A 102 12.20 1.70 1.50
N LYS A 103 11.00 1.53 0.95
CA LYS A 103 10.70 0.71 -0.24
C LYS A 103 10.16 1.51 -1.43
N LEU A 104 9.57 2.67 -1.18
CA LEU A 104 8.91 3.50 -2.19
C LEU A 104 9.65 4.83 -2.35
N ASN A 105 9.84 5.28 -3.59
CA ASN A 105 10.44 6.58 -3.85
C ASN A 105 9.49 7.70 -3.43
N ASN A 106 9.99 8.68 -2.68
CA ASN A 106 9.24 9.86 -2.24
C ASN A 106 7.84 9.47 -1.73
N PHE A 107 7.78 8.62 -0.72
CA PHE A 107 6.55 8.30 -0.01
C PHE A 107 6.16 9.48 0.88
N VAL A 108 5.09 10.21 0.53
CA VAL A 108 4.72 11.48 1.18
C VAL A 108 3.30 11.42 1.71
N HIS A 109 3.13 11.74 2.99
CA HIS A 109 1.84 11.89 3.63
C HIS A 109 1.29 13.31 3.39
N ILE A 110 0.20 13.44 2.63
CA ILE A 110 -0.38 14.75 2.23
C ILE A 110 -1.80 14.97 2.76
N GLY A 111 -2.24 14.08 3.63
CA GLY A 111 -3.56 14.08 4.25
C GLY A 111 -3.52 14.41 5.75
N PRO A 112 -4.66 14.25 6.44
CA PRO A 112 -5.93 13.81 5.88
C PRO A 112 -6.63 14.97 5.14
N SER A 113 -7.09 14.71 3.90
CA SER A 113 -7.57 15.74 2.97
C SER A 113 -8.80 16.51 3.46
N ASN A 114 -9.60 15.91 4.33
CA ASN A 114 -10.77 16.53 4.97
C ASN A 114 -10.40 17.55 6.05
N LEU A 115 -9.14 17.57 6.53
CA LEU A 115 -8.67 18.55 7.51
C LEU A 115 -7.99 19.77 6.84
N LYS A 116 -8.05 19.88 5.50
CA LYS A 116 -7.62 21.11 4.81
C LYS A 116 -8.67 22.21 4.97
N PHE A 117 -8.68 22.85 6.13
CA PHE A 117 -9.36 24.12 6.41
C PHE A 117 -8.35 25.14 6.99
N PHE A 118 -8.21 26.27 6.29
CA PHE A 118 -7.56 27.55 6.63
C PHE A 118 -6.04 27.62 6.89
N THR A 119 -5.31 28.11 5.89
CA THR A 119 -4.62 29.40 6.02
C THR A 119 -4.76 30.14 4.69
N LEU A 120 -5.68 31.10 4.67
CA LEU A 120 -5.54 32.30 3.84
C LEU A 120 -4.40 33.11 4.45
N ILE A 121 -3.64 33.78 3.57
CA ILE A 121 -2.47 34.65 3.81
C ILE A 121 -1.14 33.89 3.91
#